data_AF-A0A443KN07-F1
#
_entry.id   AF-A0A443KN07-F1
#
_cell.length_a   1.000
_cell.length_b   1.000
_cell.length_c   1.000
_cell.angle_alpha   90.00
_cell.angle_beta   90.00
_cell.angle_gamma   90.00
#
_symmetry.space_group_name_H-M   'P 1'
#
loop_
_entity.id
_entity.type
_entity.pdbx_description
1 polymer ?
#
loop_
_entity_poly.entity_id
_entity_poly.type
_entity_poly.pdbx_seq_one_letter_code
_entity_poly.pdbx_strand_id
1 'polypeptide(L)'
;MLNFILDLIDMRSFSSLWYWIAVVVTWSMASHRVLGVPWDVVLRARRRGGAAADDFVALTRLNLRRLSALGRESGIGLTVAASGLATALIVLGFGYGFELAQALAFLVLPRMAVAGLSLRRAARLERVAEAGITPSDLVAALMRHRLLVQAIGFVSLAVTALWGMAHLIRPYL
;
A
#
# COMPACT_ATOMS: atom_id res chain seq x y z
N MET A 1 17.17 13.80 -25.01
CA MET A 1 16.74 13.79 -23.58
C MET A 1 15.72 12.69 -23.30
N LEU A 2 14.67 12.52 -24.11
CA LEU A 2 13.71 11.42 -23.95
C LEU A 2 14.37 10.03 -24.08
N ASN A 3 15.27 9.85 -25.05
CA ASN A 3 15.97 8.58 -25.26
C ASN A 3 16.85 8.16 -24.08
N PHE A 4 17.43 9.11 -23.33
CA PHE A 4 18.24 8.77 -22.15
C PHE A 4 17.37 8.32 -20.96
N ILE A 5 16.15 8.85 -20.84
CA ILE A 5 15.18 8.41 -19.83
C ILE A 5 14.63 7.03 -20.22
N LEU A 6 14.42 6.78 -21.51
CA LEU A 6 13.97 5.48 -22.03
C LEU A 6 15.07 4.41 -21.97
N ASP A 7 16.34 4.78 -22.21
CA ASP A 7 17.50 3.90 -22.02
C ASP A 7 17.79 3.61 -20.54
N LEU A 8 17.39 4.49 -19.61
CA LEU A 8 17.45 4.22 -18.16
C LEU A 8 16.28 3.34 -17.68
N ILE A 9 15.19 3.33 -18.45
CA ILE A 9 14.12 2.32 -18.43
C ILE A 9 14.53 1.15 -19.34
N ASP A 10 15.84 0.82 -19.38
CA ASP A 10 16.33 -0.33 -20.13
C ASP A 10 15.52 -1.58 -19.76
N MET A 11 15.22 -2.39 -20.77
CA MET A 11 14.20 -3.44 -20.78
C MET A 11 14.39 -4.56 -19.74
N ARG A 12 15.40 -4.44 -18.88
CA ARG A 12 15.64 -5.24 -17.67
C ARG A 12 15.16 -4.50 -16.42
N SER A 13 13.85 -4.29 -16.33
CA SER A 13 13.19 -3.58 -15.21
C SER A 13 13.67 -4.07 -13.83
N PHE A 14 13.94 -5.37 -13.65
CA PHE A 14 14.40 -5.91 -12.36
C PHE A 14 15.87 -5.61 -12.03
N SER A 15 16.69 -5.30 -13.03
CA SER A 15 18.11 -4.94 -12.87
C SER A 15 18.34 -3.43 -12.78
N SER A 16 17.33 -2.61 -13.12
CA SER A 16 17.44 -1.15 -13.09
C SER A 16 17.31 -0.60 -11.66
N LEU A 17 18.24 0.29 -11.29
CA LEU A 17 18.19 1.02 -10.02
C LEU A 17 16.89 1.82 -9.88
N TRP A 18 16.33 2.32 -10.98
CA TRP A 18 15.09 3.09 -10.97
C TRP A 18 13.90 2.32 -10.45
N TYR A 19 13.79 1.05 -10.82
CA TYR A 19 12.71 0.20 -10.33
C TYR A 19 12.79 0.07 -8.80
N TRP A 20 13.98 -0.21 -8.27
CA TRP A 20 14.20 -0.32 -6.83
C TRP A 20 13.97 1.00 -6.09
N ILE A 21 14.36 2.14 -6.66
CA ILE A 21 14.02 3.46 -6.12
C ILE A 21 12.50 3.63 -6.08
N ALA A 22 11.78 3.32 -7.17
CA ALA A 22 10.33 3.44 -7.22
C ALA A 22 9.63 2.56 -6.18
N VAL A 23 10.10 1.32 -6.00
CA VAL A 23 9.62 0.39 -4.97
C VAL A 23 9.84 0.96 -3.56
N VAL A 24 11.07 1.39 -3.24
CA VAL A 24 11.41 1.94 -1.92
C VAL A 24 10.61 3.21 -1.62
N VAL A 25 10.51 4.13 -2.58
CA VAL A 25 9.72 5.37 -2.43
C VAL A 25 8.25 5.05 -2.22
N THR A 26 7.69 4.13 -3.01
CA THR A 26 6.29 3.71 -2.89
C THR A 26 5.98 3.14 -1.51
N TRP A 27 6.86 2.28 -0.98
CA TRP A 27 6.70 1.68 0.34
C TRP A 27 6.97 2.66 1.49
N SER A 28 7.88 3.61 1.30
CA SER A 28 8.11 4.71 2.25
C SER A 28 6.85 5.57 2.41
N MET A 29 6.24 5.96 1.28
CA MET A 29 4.99 6.72 1.28
C MET A 29 3.83 5.94 1.91
N ALA A 30 3.69 4.65 1.58
CA ALA A 30 2.64 3.79 2.13
C ALA A 30 2.78 3.60 3.66
N SER A 31 3.99 3.66 4.20
CA SER A 31 4.27 3.43 5.62
C SER A 31 4.10 4.68 6.50
N HIS A 32 4.07 5.89 5.91
CA HIS A 32 4.01 7.14 6.67
C HIS A 32 2.61 7.46 7.20
N ARG A 33 1.55 7.09 6.47
CA ARG A 33 0.16 7.35 6.86
C ARG A 33 -0.61 6.05 7.00
N VAL A 34 -1.11 5.80 8.21
CA VAL A 34 -1.84 4.58 8.57
C VAL A 34 -3.32 4.93 8.66
N LEU A 35 -4.13 4.40 7.75
CA LEU A 35 -5.55 4.80 7.60
C LEU A 35 -5.74 6.33 7.49
N GLY A 36 -4.83 7.02 6.79
CA GLY A 36 -4.87 8.47 6.63
C GLY A 36 -4.31 9.27 7.81
N VAL A 37 -4.00 8.62 8.94
CA VAL A 37 -3.45 9.28 10.13
C VAL A 37 -1.91 9.24 10.09
N PRO A 38 -1.22 10.38 10.26
CA PRO A 38 0.24 10.42 10.38
C PRO A 38 0.74 9.66 11.61
N TRP A 39 1.81 8.88 11.46
CA TRP A 39 2.29 8.02 12.55
C TRP A 39 2.77 8.79 13.78
N ASP A 40 3.31 10.00 13.59
CA ASP A 40 3.73 10.89 14.67
C ASP A 40 2.56 11.27 15.59
N VAL A 41 1.36 11.50 15.03
CA VAL A 41 0.14 11.78 15.80
C VAL A 41 -0.23 10.58 16.67
N VAL A 42 -0.22 9.36 16.11
CA VAL A 42 -0.49 8.11 16.85
C VAL A 42 0.48 7.97 18.02
N LEU A 43 1.75 8.25 17.77
CA LEU A 43 2.82 8.09 18.75
C LEU A 43 2.76 9.16 19.85
N ARG A 44 2.35 10.39 19.51
CA ARG A 44 2.09 11.47 20.48
C ARG A 44 0.89 11.13 21.38
N ALA A 45 -0.22 10.66 20.80
CA ALA A 45 -1.41 10.25 21.54
C ALA A 45 -1.09 9.16 22.56
N ARG A 46 -0.31 8.14 22.16
CA ARG A 46 0.12 7.04 23.04
C ARG A 46 1.00 7.52 24.20
N ARG A 47 1.87 8.52 23.99
CA ARG A 47 2.86 8.96 24.99
C ARG A 47 2.35 10.05 25.94
N ARG A 48 1.59 11.01 25.42
CA ARG A 48 1.23 12.24 26.16
C ARG A 48 -0.19 12.23 26.72
N GLY A 49 -1.11 11.44 26.15
CA GLY A 49 -2.52 11.42 26.57
C GLY A 49 -3.19 12.80 26.46
N GLY A 50 -4.32 12.96 27.17
CA GLY A 50 -5.07 14.22 27.27
C GLY A 50 -5.47 14.80 25.91
N ALA A 51 -5.25 16.11 25.73
CA ALA A 51 -5.59 16.82 24.49
C ALA A 51 -4.99 16.18 23.22
N ALA A 52 -3.77 15.61 23.30
CA ALA A 52 -3.15 14.93 22.17
C ALA A 52 -3.86 13.63 21.78
N ALA A 53 -4.52 12.96 22.74
CA ALA A 53 -5.35 11.80 22.47
C ALA A 53 -6.69 12.20 21.87
N ASP A 54 -7.28 13.30 22.33
CA ASP A 54 -8.54 13.83 21.80
C ASP A 54 -8.39 14.27 20.33
N ASP A 55 -7.33 15.03 20.03
CA ASP A 55 -6.98 15.44 18.65
C ASP A 55 -6.77 14.21 17.75
N PHE A 56 -6.08 13.20 18.26
CA PHE A 56 -5.87 11.94 17.55
C PHE A 56 -7.19 11.22 17.25
N VAL A 57 -8.09 11.13 18.23
CA VAL A 57 -9.41 10.51 18.03
C VAL A 57 -10.22 11.27 17.01
N ALA A 58 -10.26 12.61 17.10
CA ALA A 58 -10.97 13.46 16.16
C ALA A 58 -10.44 13.28 14.73
N LEU A 59 -9.12 13.36 14.55
CA LEU A 59 -8.46 13.18 13.25
C LEU A 59 -8.69 11.77 12.68
N THR A 60 -8.62 10.75 13.53
CA THR A 60 -8.85 9.37 13.10
C THR A 60 -10.30 9.16 12.69
N ARG A 61 -11.28 9.65 13.46
CA ARG A 61 -12.70 9.58 13.10
C ARG A 61 -13.00 10.26 11.77
N LEU A 62 -12.39 11.41 11.50
CA LEU A 62 -12.53 12.09 10.20
C LEU A 62 -11.99 11.23 9.05
N ASN A 63 -10.79 10.66 9.21
CA ASN A 63 -10.19 9.82 8.18
C ASN A 63 -10.97 8.52 7.95
N LEU A 64 -11.47 7.89 9.01
CA LEU A 64 -12.31 6.70 8.93
C LEU A 64 -13.58 7.00 8.13
N ARG A 65 -14.30 8.07 8.46
CA ARG A 65 -15.49 8.51 7.71
C ARG A 65 -15.19 8.74 6.23
N ARG A 66 -14.08 9.42 5.91
CA ARG A 66 -13.67 9.68 4.53
C ARG A 66 -13.37 8.39 3.76
N LEU A 67 -12.61 7.47 4.36
CA LEU A 67 -12.26 6.19 3.74
C LEU A 67 -13.48 5.28 3.56
N SER A 68 -14.36 5.23 4.56
CA SER A 68 -15.61 4.49 4.48
C SER A 68 -16.56 5.06 3.43
N ALA A 69 -16.70 6.39 3.35
CA ALA A 69 -17.49 7.05 2.32
C ALA A 69 -16.97 6.70 0.92
N LEU A 70 -15.66 6.78 0.69
CA LEU A 70 -15.03 6.35 -0.56
C LEU A 70 -15.35 4.88 -0.89
N GLY A 71 -15.30 4.01 0.12
CA GLY A 71 -15.66 2.60 -0.05
C GLY A 71 -17.14 2.36 -0.35
N ARG A 72 -18.06 3.18 0.19
CA ARG A 72 -19.50 3.07 -0.08
C ARG A 72 -19.90 3.64 -1.43
N GLU A 73 -19.39 4.82 -1.76
CA GLU A 73 -19.76 5.57 -2.98
C GLU A 73 -19.06 5.01 -4.22
N SER A 74 -17.77 4.69 -4.11
CA SER A 74 -16.95 4.28 -5.24
C SER A 74 -16.50 2.83 -5.17
N GLY A 75 -16.93 2.06 -4.17
CA GLY A 75 -16.43 0.70 -3.91
C GLY A 75 -16.53 -0.25 -5.11
N ILE A 76 -17.68 -0.27 -5.78
CA ILE A 76 -17.90 -1.14 -6.95
C ILE A 76 -17.00 -0.69 -8.10
N GLY A 77 -17.01 0.60 -8.45
CA GLY A 77 -16.19 1.15 -9.52
C GLY A 77 -14.69 0.95 -9.30
N LEU A 78 -14.22 1.21 -8.07
CA LEU A 78 -12.84 0.97 -7.67
C LEU A 78 -12.47 -0.51 -7.76
N THR A 79 -13.38 -1.42 -7.36
CA THR A 79 -13.13 -2.87 -7.43
C THR A 79 -13.07 -3.35 -8.87
N VAL A 80 -13.98 -2.89 -9.74
CA VAL A 80 -13.96 -3.24 -11.17
C VAL A 80 -12.69 -2.72 -11.85
N ALA A 81 -12.36 -1.44 -11.65
CA ALA A 81 -11.16 -0.84 -12.21
C ALA A 81 -9.89 -1.52 -11.69
N ALA A 82 -9.85 -1.80 -10.38
CA ALA A 82 -8.76 -2.54 -9.75
C ALA A 82 -8.60 -3.93 -10.36
N SER A 83 -9.66 -4.75 -10.38
CA SER A 83 -9.59 -6.10 -10.94
C SER A 83 -9.24 -6.10 -12.43
N GLY A 84 -9.74 -5.15 -13.21
CA GLY A 84 -9.37 -4.98 -14.62
C GLY A 84 -7.88 -4.67 -14.80
N LEU A 85 -7.36 -3.69 -14.05
CA LEU A 85 -5.94 -3.35 -14.09
C LEU A 85 -5.05 -4.51 -13.62
N ALA A 86 -5.42 -5.18 -12.53
CA ALA A 86 -4.70 -6.35 -12.03
C ALA A 86 -4.65 -7.47 -13.07
N THR A 87 -5.80 -7.77 -13.70
CA THR A 87 -5.89 -8.78 -14.74
C THR A 87 -5.01 -8.42 -15.94
N ALA A 88 -5.07 -7.18 -16.41
CA ALA A 88 -4.24 -6.72 -17.52
C ALA A 88 -2.74 -6.86 -17.21
N LEU A 89 -2.30 -6.41 -16.03
CA LEU A 89 -0.90 -6.53 -15.60
C LEU A 89 -0.45 -8.00 -15.48
N ILE A 90 -1.30 -8.87 -14.94
CA ILE A 90 -0.99 -10.29 -14.77
C ILE A 90 -0.90 -10.98 -16.15
N VAL A 91 -1.88 -10.75 -17.03
CA VAL A 91 -1.91 -11.37 -18.36
C VAL A 91 -0.74 -10.87 -19.21
N LEU A 92 -0.49 -9.57 -19.26
CA LEU A 92 0.63 -8.99 -20.01
C LEU A 92 1.98 -9.45 -19.43
N GLY A 93 2.12 -9.41 -18.11
CA GLY A 93 3.37 -9.75 -17.44
C GLY A 93 3.71 -11.23 -17.51
N PHE A 94 2.79 -12.10 -17.10
CA PHE A 94 3.07 -13.53 -16.94
C PHE A 94 2.56 -14.39 -18.09
N GLY A 95 1.49 -13.97 -18.77
CA GLY A 95 0.98 -14.65 -19.96
C GLY A 95 1.82 -14.36 -21.21
N TYR A 96 2.10 -13.08 -21.47
CA TYR A 96 2.90 -12.65 -22.64
C TYR A 96 4.40 -12.46 -22.33
N GLY A 97 4.81 -12.48 -21.06
CA GLY A 97 6.21 -12.36 -20.68
C GLY A 97 6.77 -10.94 -20.71
N PHE A 98 5.92 -9.91 -20.74
CA PHE A 98 6.39 -8.51 -20.72
C PHE A 98 7.00 -8.14 -19.37
N GLU A 99 8.32 -7.93 -19.32
CA GLU A 99 9.05 -7.66 -18.07
C GLU A 99 8.54 -6.41 -17.34
N LEU A 100 8.27 -5.32 -18.08
CA LEU A 100 7.72 -4.09 -17.51
C LEU A 100 6.37 -4.34 -16.83
N ALA A 101 5.50 -5.16 -17.43
CA ALA A 101 4.20 -5.48 -16.85
C ALA A 101 4.34 -6.36 -15.59
N GLN A 102 5.32 -7.27 -15.54
CA GLN A 102 5.65 -8.02 -14.31
C GLN A 102 6.12 -7.07 -13.20
N ALA A 103 7.06 -6.17 -13.52
CA ALA A 103 7.59 -5.20 -12.57
C ALA A 103 6.49 -4.30 -12.00
N LEU A 104 5.58 -3.81 -12.86
CA LEU A 104 4.40 -3.06 -12.46
C LEU A 104 3.42 -3.90 -11.64
N ALA A 105 3.19 -5.16 -11.98
CA ALA A 105 2.34 -6.06 -11.19
C ALA A 105 2.87 -6.20 -9.75
N PHE A 106 4.18 -6.42 -9.59
CA PHE A 106 4.82 -6.52 -8.27
C PHE A 106 4.74 -5.23 -7.45
N LEU A 107 4.70 -4.07 -8.10
CA LEU A 107 4.57 -2.77 -7.42
C LEU A 107 3.10 -2.44 -7.07
N VAL A 108 2.19 -2.67 -8.03
CA VAL A 108 0.81 -2.19 -7.98
C VAL A 108 -0.10 -3.15 -7.21
N LEU A 109 0.02 -4.46 -7.40
CA LEU A 109 -0.87 -5.43 -6.76
C LEU A 109 -0.81 -5.38 -5.21
N PRO A 110 0.38 -5.31 -4.56
CA PRO A 110 0.44 -5.18 -3.11
C PRO A 110 -0.14 -3.85 -2.61
N ARG A 111 0.03 -2.77 -3.39
CA ARG A 111 -0.57 -1.46 -3.10
C ARG A 111 -2.10 -1.51 -3.16
N MET A 112 -2.67 -2.24 -4.12
CA MET A 112 -4.11 -2.48 -4.21
C MET A 112 -4.63 -3.31 -3.03
N ALA A 113 -3.88 -4.35 -2.62
CA ALA A 113 -4.21 -5.14 -1.45
C ALA A 113 -4.23 -4.29 -0.16
N VAL A 114 -3.23 -3.42 0.02
CA VAL A 114 -3.20 -2.45 1.12
C VAL A 114 -4.38 -1.47 1.06
N ALA A 115 -4.73 -0.95 -0.11
CA ALA A 115 -5.87 -0.05 -0.28
C ALA A 115 -7.19 -0.75 0.10
N GLY A 116 -7.42 -1.96 -0.39
CA GLY A 116 -8.59 -2.76 -0.04
C GLY A 116 -8.66 -3.09 1.45
N LEU A 117 -7.54 -3.49 2.06
CA LEU A 117 -7.44 -3.72 3.50
C LEU A 117 -7.77 -2.44 4.29
N SER A 118 -7.28 -1.29 3.83
CA SER A 118 -7.51 0.01 4.46
C SER A 118 -8.99 0.39 4.45
N LEU A 119 -9.67 0.24 3.30
CA LEU A 119 -11.11 0.51 3.18
C LEU A 119 -11.94 -0.42 4.08
N ARG A 120 -11.63 -1.72 4.08
CA ARG A 120 -12.34 -2.71 4.94
C ARG A 120 -12.13 -2.42 6.42
N ARG A 121 -10.88 -2.12 6.82
CA ARG A 121 -10.54 -1.76 8.21
C ARG A 121 -11.19 -0.45 8.62
N ALA A 122 -11.24 0.54 7.74
CA ALA A 122 -11.88 1.82 8.00
C ALA A 122 -13.38 1.66 8.27
N ALA A 123 -14.10 0.96 7.40
CA ALA A 123 -15.52 0.68 7.56
C ALA A 123 -15.84 -0.10 8.85
N ARG A 124 -14.98 -1.06 9.23
CA ARG A 124 -15.15 -1.78 10.50
C ARG A 124 -14.90 -0.86 11.70
N LEU A 125 -13.84 -0.07 11.66
CA LEU A 125 -13.41 0.75 12.79
C LEU A 125 -14.31 1.98 12.99
N GLU A 126 -14.88 2.53 11.92
CA GLU A 126 -15.90 3.60 11.99
C GLU A 126 -17.10 3.15 12.84
N ARG A 127 -17.67 1.98 12.56
CA ARG A 127 -18.81 1.42 13.32
C ARG A 127 -18.50 1.24 14.81
N VAL A 128 -17.29 0.75 15.13
CA VAL A 128 -16.88 0.55 16.53
C VAL A 128 -16.55 1.90 17.19
N ALA A 129 -16.00 2.87 16.44
CA ALA A 129 -15.73 4.22 16.93
C ALA A 129 -16.99 5.00 17.27
N GLU A 130 -18.09 4.77 16.53
CA GLU A 130 -19.42 5.30 16.80
C GLU A 130 -20.05 4.66 18.05
N ALA A 131 -19.77 3.38 18.31
CA ALA A 131 -20.25 2.66 19.50
C ALA A 131 -19.51 3.00 20.81
N GLY A 132 -18.53 3.91 20.79
CA GLY A 132 -17.80 4.37 21.98
C GLY A 132 -16.44 3.69 22.21
N ILE A 133 -15.54 3.78 21.23
CA ILE A 133 -14.19 3.19 21.34
C ILE A 133 -13.25 4.04 22.21
N THR A 134 -12.41 3.38 23.02
CA THR A 134 -11.37 4.03 23.83
C THR A 134 -10.19 4.48 22.94
N PRO A 135 -9.52 5.62 23.23
CA PRO A 135 -8.36 6.07 22.47
C PRO A 135 -7.22 5.02 22.38
N SER A 136 -7.00 4.25 23.44
CA SER A 136 -5.99 3.17 23.49
C SER A 136 -6.28 2.05 22.50
N ASP A 137 -7.54 1.67 22.35
CA ASP A 137 -7.97 0.62 21.41
C ASP A 137 -7.82 1.09 19.97
N LEU A 138 -8.06 2.37 19.73
CA LEU A 138 -7.85 3.01 18.43
C LEU A 138 -6.36 3.02 18.05
N VAL A 139 -5.48 3.36 18.99
CA VAL A 139 -4.03 3.24 18.81
C VAL A 139 -3.65 1.80 18.49
N ALA A 140 -4.13 0.82 19.25
CA ALA A 140 -3.84 -0.60 19.01
C ALA A 140 -4.33 -1.07 17.62
N ALA A 141 -5.51 -0.61 17.19
CA ALA A 141 -6.04 -0.94 15.86
C ALA A 141 -5.16 -0.40 14.73
N LEU A 142 -4.68 0.85 14.84
CA LEU A 142 -3.76 1.46 13.87
C LEU A 142 -2.39 0.77 13.90
N MET A 143 -1.87 0.41 15.07
CA MET A 143 -0.62 -0.35 15.19
C MET A 143 -0.70 -1.70 14.45
N ARG A 144 -1.79 -2.46 14.66
CA ARG A 144 -2.02 -3.72 13.94
C ARG A 144 -2.14 -3.52 12.43
N HIS A 145 -2.82 -2.45 11.99
CA HIS A 145 -2.92 -2.16 10.56
C HIS A 145 -1.55 -1.83 9.96
N ARG A 146 -0.74 -1.00 10.65
CA ARG A 146 0.62 -0.68 10.21
C ARG A 146 1.49 -1.93 10.08
N LEU A 147 1.44 -2.83 11.07
CA LEU A 147 2.20 -4.08 11.02
C LEU A 147 1.85 -4.91 9.79
N LEU A 148 0.56 -4.99 9.45
CA LEU A 148 0.11 -5.69 8.24
C LEU A 148 0.60 -5.01 6.96
N VAL A 149 0.53 -3.69 6.88
CA VAL A 149 1.04 -2.94 5.72
C VAL A 149 2.55 -3.16 5.55
N GLN A 150 3.31 -3.13 6.65
CA GLN A 150 4.74 -3.40 6.64
C GLN A 150 5.05 -4.84 6.24
N ALA A 151 4.28 -5.82 6.74
CA ALA A 151 4.44 -7.22 6.36
C ALA A 151 4.17 -7.43 4.86
N ILE A 152 3.10 -6.83 4.33
CA ILE A 152 2.81 -6.88 2.88
C ILE A 152 3.97 -6.24 2.10
N GLY A 153 4.51 -5.12 2.58
CA GLY A 153 5.64 -4.43 1.95
C GLY A 153 6.92 -5.26 1.94
N PHE A 154 7.25 -5.86 3.07
CA PHE A 154 8.41 -6.72 3.20
C PHE A 154 8.29 -7.98 2.32
N VAL A 155 7.12 -8.63 2.34
CA VAL A 155 6.84 -9.80 1.49
C VAL A 155 6.90 -9.41 0.01
N SER A 156 6.30 -8.27 -0.37
CA SER A 156 6.36 -7.74 -1.73
C SER A 156 7.80 -7.53 -2.18
N LEU A 157 8.61 -6.81 -1.39
CA LEU A 157 10.03 -6.60 -1.67
C LEU A 157 10.80 -7.90 -1.83
N ALA A 158 10.59 -8.87 -0.94
CA ALA A 158 11.26 -10.16 -0.98
C ALA A 158 10.89 -10.95 -2.25
N VAL A 159 9.58 -11.06 -2.55
CA VAL A 159 9.09 -11.77 -3.75
C VAL A 159 9.60 -11.09 -5.02
N THR A 160 9.57 -9.77 -5.09
CA THR A 160 10.12 -8.99 -6.20
C THR A 160 11.61 -9.25 -6.40
N ALA A 161 12.39 -9.29 -5.31
CA ALA A 161 13.83 -9.55 -5.38
C ALA A 161 14.12 -10.96 -5.89
N LEU A 162 13.43 -11.96 -5.35
CA LEU A 162 13.56 -13.36 -5.75
C LEU A 162 13.19 -13.55 -7.22
N TRP A 163 12.09 -12.95 -7.67
CA TRP A 163 11.67 -13.00 -9.06
C TRP A 163 12.70 -12.33 -9.98
N GLY A 164 13.18 -11.14 -9.61
CA GLY A 164 14.21 -10.43 -10.38
C GLY A 164 15.50 -11.22 -10.51
N MET A 165 15.95 -11.91 -9.44
CA MET A 165 17.11 -12.80 -9.48
C MET A 165 16.86 -14.03 -10.36
N ALA A 166 15.69 -14.67 -10.25
CA ALA A 166 15.35 -15.81 -11.10
C ALA A 166 15.33 -15.41 -12.58
N HIS A 167 14.82 -14.22 -12.89
CA HIS A 167 14.82 -13.67 -14.25
C HIS A 167 16.26 -13.39 -14.75
N LEU A 168 17.15 -12.93 -13.88
CA LEU A 168 18.56 -12.71 -14.18
C LEU A 168 19.33 -14.00 -14.48
N ILE A 169 18.99 -15.11 -13.82
CA ILE A 169 19.70 -16.40 -13.94
C ILE A 169 19.20 -17.21 -15.13
N ARG A 170 17.93 -17.03 -15.53
CA ARG A 170 17.29 -17.74 -16.64
C ARG A 170 18.08 -17.81 -17.97
N PRO A 171 18.88 -16.80 -18.39
CA PRO A 171 19.69 -16.88 -19.60
C PRO A 171 20.89 -17.85 -19.52
N TYR A 172 21.24 -18.32 -18.32
CA TYR A 172 22.41 -19.18 -18.06
C TYR A 172 22.05 -20.64 -17.75
N LEU A 173 20.76 -20.98 -17.82
CA LEU A 173 20.20 -22.33 -17.68
C LEU A 173 19.72 -22.83 -19.04
#